data_AF-A0A935SBA0-F1
#
_entry.id   AF-A0A935SBA0-F1
#
_cell.length_a   1.000
_cell.length_b   1.000
_cell.length_c   1.000
_cell.angle_alpha   90.00
_cell.angle_beta   90.00
_cell.angle_gamma   90.00
#
_symmetry.space_group_name_H-M   'P 1'
#
loop_
_entity.id
_entity.type
_entity.pdbx_description
1 polymer ?
#
loop_
_entity_poly.entity_id
_entity_poly.type
_entity_poly.pdbx_seq_one_letter_code
_entity_poly.pdbx_strand_id
1 'polypeptide(L)'
;MIECEKLINSDNSPEINARKKELMAKYKKGVTEETLTGNGVVILQRVVVKESDVFVYQKKMFSWGGISFFRDQTPITESIFEQETR
;
A
#
# COMPACT_ATOMS: atom_id res chain seq x y z
N MET A 1 -18.24 -4.60 -25.65
CA MET A 1 -16.89 -4.50 -25.07
C MET A 1 -17.01 -3.79 -23.73
N ILE A 2 -16.82 -4.55 -22.65
CA ILE A 2 -16.42 -4.18 -21.27
C ILE A 2 -17.11 -2.95 -20.67
N GLU A 3 -18.30 -3.17 -20.11
CA GLU A 3 -18.82 -2.35 -19.01
C GLU A 3 -17.96 -2.64 -17.77
N CYS A 4 -17.07 -1.72 -17.41
CA CYS A 4 -16.44 -1.74 -16.10
C CYS A 4 -17.51 -1.36 -15.08
N GLU A 5 -18.16 -2.39 -14.54
CA GLU A 5 -19.11 -2.33 -13.45
C GLU A 5 -18.57 -1.46 -12.31
N LYS A 6 -19.36 -0.44 -11.97
CA LYS A 6 -19.21 0.33 -10.73
C LYS A 6 -19.48 -0.62 -9.56
N LEU A 7 -18.41 -1.02 -8.89
CA LEU A 7 -18.50 -1.63 -7.57
C LEU A 7 -18.11 -0.57 -6.55
N ILE A 8 -19.13 0.12 -6.05
CA ILE A 8 -19.07 1.01 -4.90
C ILE A 8 -18.93 0.10 -3.68
N ASN A 9 -17.72 -0.08 -3.17
CA ASN A 9 -17.52 -0.56 -1.81
C ASN A 9 -17.17 0.65 -0.95
N SER A 10 -18.04 0.85 0.03
CA SER A 10 -17.98 1.87 1.05
C SER A 10 -16.67 1.79 1.82
N ASP A 11 -16.22 2.98 2.22
CA ASP A 11 -15.02 3.28 2.99
C ASP A 11 -13.74 3.43 2.13
N ASN A 12 -13.07 4.57 2.31
CA ASN A 12 -11.77 4.98 1.75
C ASN A 12 -11.80 5.84 0.47
N SER A 13 -11.16 7.00 0.59
CA SER A 13 -11.04 8.08 -0.40
C SER A 13 -10.91 7.58 -1.85
N PRO A 14 -11.58 8.22 -2.84
CA PRO A 14 -11.56 7.80 -4.25
C PRO A 14 -10.15 7.65 -4.84
N GLU A 15 -9.17 8.35 -4.28
CA GLU A 15 -7.75 8.27 -4.64
C GLU A 15 -7.12 6.90 -4.31
N ILE A 16 -7.48 6.29 -3.18
CA ILE A 16 -6.98 4.97 -2.76
C ILE A 16 -7.42 3.90 -3.75
N ASN A 17 -8.69 3.90 -4.12
CA ASN A 17 -9.24 2.84 -4.94
C ASN A 17 -8.69 2.89 -6.38
N ALA A 18 -8.46 4.11 -6.91
CA ALA A 18 -7.77 4.30 -8.19
C ALA A 18 -6.33 3.77 -8.12
N ARG A 19 -5.57 4.14 -7.09
CA ARG A 19 -4.21 3.65 -6.85
C ARG A 19 -4.15 2.13 -6.74
N LYS A 20 -5.07 1.51 -5.99
CA LYS A 20 -5.18 0.05 -5.87
C LYS A 20 -5.38 -0.62 -7.23
N LYS A 21 -6.28 -0.10 -8.06
CA LYS A 21 -6.53 -0.64 -9.41
C LYS A 21 -5.31 -0.52 -10.32
N GLU A 22 -4.59 0.60 -10.26
CA GLU A 22 -3.31 0.77 -10.97
C GLU A 22 -2.26 -0.25 -10.50
N LEU A 23 -2.15 -0.45 -9.18
CA LEU A 23 -1.21 -1.40 -8.59
C LEU A 23 -1.53 -2.85 -8.95
N MET A 24 -2.80 -3.26 -8.94
CA MET A 24 -3.21 -4.61 -9.39
C MET A 24 -2.94 -4.84 -10.87
N ALA A 25 -3.04 -3.80 -11.70
CA ALA A 25 -2.69 -3.90 -13.12
C ALA A 25 -1.17 -3.95 -13.34
N LYS A 26 -0.39 -3.31 -12.47
CA LYS A 26 1.07 -3.17 -12.58
C LYS A 26 1.84 -4.35 -11.96
N TYR A 27 1.37 -4.88 -10.83
CA TYR A 27 2.07 -5.92 -10.07
C TYR A 27 1.30 -7.24 -10.11
N LYS A 28 2.02 -8.35 -10.32
CA LYS A 28 1.46 -9.70 -10.24
C LYS A 28 1.18 -10.08 -8.78
N LYS A 29 0.39 -11.13 -8.56
CA LYS A 29 0.13 -11.67 -7.22
C LYS A 29 1.45 -11.88 -6.45
N GLY A 30 1.48 -11.48 -5.19
CA GLY A 30 2.66 -11.56 -4.33
C GLY A 30 2.97 -10.26 -3.60
N VAL A 31 4.15 -10.21 -2.98
CA VAL A 31 4.65 -9.04 -2.26
C VAL A 31 5.68 -8.35 -3.13
N THR A 32 5.44 -7.08 -3.47
CA THR A 32 6.42 -6.23 -4.14
C THR A 32 6.94 -5.18 -3.18
N GLU A 33 8.25 -5.07 -3.07
CA GLU A 33 8.90 -4.07 -2.23
C GLU A 33 9.46 -2.93 -3.09
N GLU A 34 9.17 -1.70 -2.68
CA GLU A 34 9.63 -0.48 -3.32
C GLU A 34 10.20 0.44 -2.24
N THR A 35 11.41 0.96 -2.45
CA THR A 35 12.00 1.94 -1.54
C THR A 35 12.00 3.30 -2.21
N LEU A 36 11.32 4.25 -1.58
CA LEU A 36 11.21 5.63 -2.03
C LEU A 36 12.04 6.50 -1.10
N THR A 37 13.15 7.03 -1.61
CA THR A 37 14.01 7.91 -0.83
C THR A 37 13.64 9.36 -1.13
N GLY A 38 13.21 10.09 -0.09
CA GLY A 38 12.93 11.52 -0.12
C GLY A 38 13.96 12.33 0.67
N ASN A 39 13.82 13.64 0.63
CA ASN A 39 14.70 14.54 1.37
C ASN A 39 14.42 14.43 2.88
N GLY A 40 15.27 13.71 3.61
CA GLY A 40 15.12 13.51 5.07
C GLY A 40 14.13 12.41 5.48
N VAL A 41 13.65 11.58 4.54
CA VAL A 41 12.73 10.47 4.82
C VAL A 41 12.92 9.33 3.81
N VAL A 42 12.98 8.09 4.30
CA VAL A 42 13.01 6.88 3.49
C VAL A 42 11.69 6.14 3.68
N ILE A 43 10.93 5.94 2.61
CA ILE A 43 9.64 5.28 2.64
C ILE A 43 9.79 3.91 1.98
N LEU A 44 9.80 2.85 2.79
CA LEU A 44 9.74 1.48 2.30
C LEU A 44 8.26 1.11 2.09
N GLN A 45 7.83 1.06 0.85
CA GLN A 45 6.50 0.65 0.44
C GLN A 45 6.50 -0.85 0.08
N ARG A 46 5.57 -1.63 0.63
CA ARG A 46 5.32 -3.02 0.25
C ARG A 46 3.90 -3.16 -0.28
N VAL A 47 3.77 -3.51 -1.55
CA VAL A 47 2.49 -3.76 -2.20
C VAL A 47 2.21 -5.26 -2.15
N VAL A 48 1.20 -5.65 -1.38
CA VAL A 48 0.78 -7.04 -1.24
C VAL A 48 -0.46 -7.24 -2.10
N VAL A 49 -0.30 -7.97 -3.21
CA VAL A 49 -1.38 -8.32 -4.14
C VAL A 49 -1.87 -9.73 -3.80
N LYS A 50 -3.06 -9.82 -3.21
CA LYS A 50 -3.82 -11.06 -2.98
C LYS A 50 -4.81 -11.27 -4.14
N GLU A 51 -5.49 -12.42 -4.19
CA GLU A 51 -6.32 -12.84 -5.33
C GLU A 51 -7.39 -11.83 -5.75
N SER A 52 -8.00 -11.11 -4.79
CA SER A 52 -9.05 -10.11 -5.06
C SER A 52 -8.76 -8.73 -4.49
N ASP A 53 -7.65 -8.57 -3.75
CA ASP A 53 -7.36 -7.36 -2.98
C ASP A 53 -5.89 -6.99 -3.08
N VAL A 54 -5.63 -5.69 -3.05
CA VAL A 54 -4.29 -5.14 -2.90
C VAL A 54 -4.20 -4.30 -1.64
N PHE A 55 -3.12 -4.51 -0.90
CA PHE A 55 -2.79 -3.76 0.30
C PHE A 55 -1.45 -3.07 0.11
N VAL A 56 -1.43 -1.77 0.40
CA VAL A 56 -0.20 -0.97 0.33
C VAL A 56 0.28 -0.70 1.73
N TYR A 57 1.39 -1.31 2.10
CA TYR A 57 2.07 -1.08 3.36
C TYR A 57 3.18 -0.05 3.15
N GLN A 58 3.36 0.88 4.08
CA GLN A 58 4.41 1.91 4.00
C GLN A 58 5.08 2.06 5.36
N LYS A 59 6.40 1.86 5.39
CA LYS A 59 7.27 2.16 6.53
C LYS A 59 8.03 3.45 6.21
N LYS A 60 7.64 4.54 6.87
CA LYS A 60 8.31 5.84 6.78
C LYS A 60 9.38 5.93 7.85
N MET A 61 10.63 6.00 7.44
CA MET A 61 11.81 6.15 8.28
C MET A 61 12.31 7.58 8.10
N PHE A 62 12.11 8.42 9.10
CA PHE A 62 12.54 9.79 9.05
C PHE A 62 13.99 9.91 9.49
N SER A 63 14.75 10.80 8.87
CA SER A 63 16.17 11.02 9.20
C SER A 63 16.39 11.55 10.62
N TRP A 64 15.36 12.09 11.27
CA TRP A 64 15.41 12.47 12.69
C TRP A 64 15.30 11.28 13.66
N GLY A 65 15.12 10.05 13.17
CA GLY A 65 15.05 8.82 13.98
C GLY A 65 13.64 8.28 14.19
N GLY A 66 12.62 8.95 13.65
CA GLY A 66 11.24 8.49 13.70
C GLY A 66 10.95 7.36 12.73
N ILE A 67 10.11 6.41 13.14
CA ILE A 67 9.59 5.37 12.25
C ILE A 67 8.06 5.33 12.40
N SER A 68 7.36 5.26 11.28
CA SER A 68 5.90 5.14 11.27
C SER A 68 5.45 4.15 10.21
N PHE A 69 4.46 3.34 10.55
CA PHE A 69 3.93 2.28 9.69
C PHE A 69 2.50 2.62 9.29
N PHE A 70 2.19 2.40 8.02
CA PHE A 70 0.87 2.65 7.45
C PHE A 70 0.44 1.48 6.58
N ARG A 71 -0.86 1.21 6.53
CA ARG A 71 -1.54 0.33 5.59
C ARG A 71 -2.63 1.14 4.91
N ASP A 72 -2.55 1.35 3.60
CA ASP A 72 -3.55 2.10 2.84
C ASP A 72 -3.91 3.46 3.48
N GLN A 73 -2.88 4.23 3.84
CA GLN A 73 -2.97 5.50 4.59
C GLN A 73 -3.44 5.42 6.05
N THR A 74 -3.87 4.24 6.54
CA THR A 74 -4.23 4.03 7.94
C THR A 74 -2.97 3.72 8.75
N PRO A 75 -2.68 4.42 9.87
CA PRO A 75 -1.55 4.11 10.72
C PRO A 75 -1.72 2.72 11.35
N ILE A 76 -0.65 1.93 11.34
CA ILE A 76 -0.60 0.58 11.92
C ILE A 76 0.64 0.45 12.81
N THR A 77 0.73 -0.66 13.55
CA THR A 77 1.94 -1.01 14.30
C THR A 77 2.93 -1.77 13.41
N GLU A 78 4.20 -1.78 13.83
CA GLU A 78 5.26 -2.57 13.19
C GLU A 78 4.87 -4.05 13.09
N SER A 79 4.31 -4.62 14.17
CA SER A 79 3.91 -6.02 14.20
C SER A 79 2.86 -6.38 13.14
N ILE A 80 1.95 -5.46 12.80
CA ILE A 80 0.98 -5.68 11.73
C ILE A 80 1.68 -5.62 10.37
N PHE A 81 2.57 -4.64 10.18
CA PHE A 81 3.35 -4.51 8.95
C PHE A 81 4.16 -5.78 8.68
N GLU A 82 4.88 -6.30 9.67
CA GLU A 82 5.70 -7.49 9.50
C GLU A 82 4.88 -8.75 9.28
N GLN A 83 3.79 -8.96 10.02
CA GLN A 83 2.96 -10.15 9.87
C GLN A 83 2.27 -10.22 8.50
N GLU A 84 1.80 -9.08 7.99
CA GLU A 84 1.04 -9.05 6.74
C GLU A 84 1.91 -8.95 5.48
N THR A 85 3.19 -8.60 5.63
CA THR A 85 4.14 -8.45 4.50
C THR A 85 5.23 -9.53 4.45
N ARG A 86 5.14 -10.55 5.30
CA ARG A 86 6.08 -11.67 5.39
C ARG A 86 5.75 -12.79 4.40
#